data_AF-A0A139JSG4-F1
#
_entry.id   AF-A0A139JSG4-F1
#
_cell.length_a   1.000
_cell.length_b   1.000
_cell.length_c   1.000
_cell.angle_alpha   90.00
_cell.angle_beta   90.00
_cell.angle_gamma   90.00
#
_symmetry.space_group_name_H-M   'P 1'
#
loop_
_entity.id
_entity.type
_entity.pdbx_description
1 polymer ?
#
loop_
_entity_poly.entity_id
_entity_poly.type
_entity_poly.pdbx_seq_one_letter_code
_entity_poly.pdbx_strand_id
1 'polypeptide(L)'
;MASNEYGTTWWGRRWLNALSGIDYENRIPRGRDYADAGKVRSLRIDEGKGEVKARVTGHYDPFYGVKITLPPIDKSDVARLVDRLAESPLIVARLAARELSPEIADIAESLGIRISPTSWKDLEMSCTCPDWAVPCKHIAAAIYKLSEEIDANPFLLFTLRGIDLIAEMESRGVELEKAVEAEMPSWDDLIRGLDERSFVTDLHPDGESDAGWLEDLRKQTFRTFKVDGEKIRNLFAEHPAGYIHGDLRALTGRIVSEAGNLVAHQMRTVIERTIPEYDEARPLIAINTWGQPVVDESLFWRERRESGRFMHQELRGPSASDPVGRGLHNMFSGFITHQKLSEAPRELEALYDVWLIAGRLVEAGAVVPQIYRPMDDIFAVRCRHGR
;
A
#
# COMPACT_ATOMS: atom_id res chain seq x y z
N MET A 1 -31.85 21.40 9.81
CA MET A 1 -30.52 21.44 10.46
C MET A 1 -29.69 20.37 9.77
N ALA A 2 -28.47 20.69 9.34
CA ALA A 2 -27.60 19.69 8.72
C ALA A 2 -27.25 18.63 9.76
N SER A 3 -27.44 17.35 9.44
CA SER A 3 -26.94 16.24 10.24
C SER A 3 -25.41 16.26 10.11
N ASN A 4 -24.68 16.52 11.19
CA ASN A 4 -23.24 16.30 11.17
C ASN A 4 -22.97 14.78 11.11
N GLU A 5 -21.99 14.41 10.29
CA GLU A 5 -21.50 13.04 10.22
C GLU A 5 -20.29 12.91 11.15
N TYR A 6 -20.30 11.91 12.02
CA TYR A 6 -19.21 11.63 12.98
C TYR A 6 -18.71 10.20 12.74
N GLY A 7 -17.41 9.97 12.98
CA GLY A 7 -16.78 8.68 12.72
C GLY A 7 -16.69 8.39 11.22
N THR A 8 -16.36 9.43 10.45
CA THR A 8 -16.19 9.37 9.00
C THR A 8 -14.90 8.63 8.62
N THR A 9 -13.91 8.63 9.51
CA THR A 9 -12.66 7.87 9.38
C THR A 9 -12.71 6.54 10.15
N TRP A 10 -11.78 5.64 9.86
CA TRP A 10 -11.64 4.38 10.60
C TRP A 10 -11.41 4.63 12.11
N TRP A 11 -10.55 5.60 12.46
CA TRP A 11 -10.23 5.93 13.86
C TRP A 11 -11.39 6.60 14.59
N GLY A 12 -12.10 7.53 13.95
CA GLY A 12 -13.31 8.13 14.54
C GLY A 12 -14.43 7.09 14.73
N ARG A 13 -14.60 6.16 13.77
CA ARG A 13 -15.54 5.06 13.93
C ARG A 13 -15.17 4.14 15.08
N ARG A 14 -13.88 3.80 15.20
CA ARG A 14 -13.37 2.98 16.32
C ARG A 14 -13.56 3.69 17.67
N TRP A 15 -13.34 4.99 17.73
CA TRP A 15 -13.62 5.82 18.90
C TRP A 15 -15.10 5.78 19.30
N LEU A 16 -16.01 5.99 18.36
CA LEU A 16 -17.46 5.92 18.64
C LEU A 16 -17.92 4.50 18.99
N ASN A 17 -17.31 3.48 18.40
CA ASN A 17 -17.62 2.08 18.70
C ASN A 17 -17.33 1.73 20.17
N ALA A 18 -16.40 2.42 20.84
CA ALA A 18 -16.17 2.25 22.28
C ALA A 18 -17.40 2.59 23.13
N LEU A 19 -18.35 3.35 22.58
CA LEU A 19 -19.63 3.67 23.22
C LEU A 19 -20.70 2.59 22.99
N SER A 20 -20.41 1.59 22.16
CA SER A 20 -21.31 0.46 21.93
C SER A 20 -21.47 -0.34 23.22
N GLY A 21 -22.70 -0.74 23.54
CA GLY A 21 -23.00 -1.50 24.77
C GLY A 21 -23.28 -0.64 26.01
N ILE A 22 -23.54 0.66 25.85
CA ILE A 22 -24.12 1.48 26.93
C ILE A 22 -25.61 1.15 27.03
N ASP A 23 -26.00 0.56 28.16
CA ASP A 23 -27.34 0.02 28.46
C ASP A 23 -28.42 1.11 28.72
N TYR A 24 -28.19 2.32 28.20
CA TYR A 24 -29.08 3.46 28.35
C TYR A 24 -29.46 4.00 26.98
N GLU A 25 -30.39 3.28 26.34
CA GLU A 25 -30.82 3.44 24.94
C GLU A 25 -31.13 4.88 24.51
N ASN A 26 -31.52 5.77 25.44
CA ASN A 26 -31.87 7.15 25.14
C ASN A 26 -30.78 8.20 25.45
N ARG A 27 -29.65 7.85 26.06
CA ARG A 27 -28.63 8.86 26.47
C ARG A 27 -27.67 9.21 25.34
N ILE A 28 -27.21 8.22 24.59
CA ILE A 28 -26.28 8.41 23.47
C ILE A 28 -26.95 9.14 22.30
N PRO A 29 -28.17 8.76 21.85
CA PRO A 29 -28.86 9.52 20.80
C PRO A 29 -29.12 10.98 21.19
N ARG A 30 -29.58 11.24 22.42
CA ARG A 30 -29.76 12.63 22.91
C ARG A 30 -28.46 13.42 22.99
N GLY A 31 -27.34 12.75 23.28
CA GLY A 31 -26.02 13.36 23.24
C GLY A 31 -25.64 13.80 21.83
N ARG A 32 -25.90 12.94 20.83
CA ARG A 32 -25.73 13.28 19.41
C ARG A 32 -26.57 14.49 19.03
N ASP A 33 -27.87 14.49 19.40
CA ASP A 33 -28.76 15.63 19.13
C ASP A 33 -28.22 16.95 19.72
N TYR A 34 -27.60 16.89 20.90
CA TYR A 34 -26.98 18.06 21.53
C TYR A 34 -25.74 18.54 20.77
N ALA A 35 -24.91 17.61 20.28
CA ALA A 35 -23.77 17.94 19.45
C ALA A 35 -24.21 18.60 18.14
N ASP A 36 -25.22 18.03 17.47
CA ASP A 36 -25.77 18.52 16.20
C ASP A 36 -26.47 19.88 16.35
N ALA A 37 -27.16 20.10 17.47
CA ALA A 37 -27.79 21.38 17.78
C ALA A 37 -26.79 22.46 18.27
N GLY A 38 -25.48 22.21 18.19
CA GLY A 38 -24.44 23.17 18.57
C GLY A 38 -24.44 23.53 20.06
N LYS A 39 -24.90 22.61 20.92
CA LYS A 39 -24.97 22.84 22.38
C LYS A 39 -23.63 22.65 23.08
N VAL A 40 -22.66 22.02 22.44
CA VAL A 40 -21.26 22.02 22.88
C VAL A 40 -20.64 23.36 22.46
N ARG A 41 -20.47 24.30 23.40
CA ARG A 41 -20.02 25.67 23.10
C ARG A 41 -18.52 25.84 23.04
N SER A 42 -17.80 24.92 23.67
CA SER A 42 -16.34 24.87 23.58
C SER A 42 -15.89 23.46 23.94
N LEU A 43 -14.92 22.95 23.20
CA LEU A 43 -14.15 21.76 23.50
C LEU A 43 -12.68 22.18 23.51
N ARG A 44 -11.94 21.80 24.55
CA ARG A 44 -10.52 22.11 24.72
C ARG A 44 -9.79 20.84 25.07
N ILE A 45 -8.65 20.64 24.43
CA ILE A 45 -7.79 19.49 24.65
C ILE A 45 -6.54 19.97 25.38
N ASP A 46 -6.27 19.38 26.53
CA ASP A 46 -5.08 19.57 27.35
C ASP A 46 -4.17 18.37 27.12
N GLU A 47 -3.35 18.44 26.07
CA GLU A 47 -2.46 17.37 25.62
C GLU A 47 -1.50 16.92 26.72
N GLY A 48 -0.95 17.86 27.49
CA GLY A 48 -0.03 17.57 28.59
C GLY A 48 -0.65 16.78 29.75
N LYS A 49 -1.98 16.71 29.84
CA LYS A 49 -2.72 15.94 30.85
C LYS A 49 -3.53 14.78 30.27
N GLY A 50 -3.55 14.61 28.96
CA GLY A 50 -4.43 13.63 28.31
C GLY A 50 -5.93 13.89 28.58
N GLU A 51 -6.30 15.17 28.72
CA GLU A 51 -7.63 15.56 29.22
C GLU A 51 -8.38 16.43 28.20
N VAL A 52 -9.67 16.15 28.02
CA VAL A 52 -10.60 16.96 27.22
C VAL A 52 -11.62 17.61 28.14
N LYS A 53 -11.75 18.93 28.04
CA LYS A 53 -12.75 19.74 28.76
C LYS A 53 -13.75 20.32 27.78
N ALA A 54 -15.04 20.20 28.07
CA ALA A 54 -16.08 20.82 27.27
C ALA A 54 -17.07 21.62 28.12
N ARG A 55 -17.66 22.66 27.51
CA ARG A 55 -18.82 23.38 28.07
C ARG A 55 -20.04 23.06 27.23
N VAL A 56 -21.05 22.44 27.83
CA VAL A 56 -22.25 22.00 27.14
C VAL A 56 -23.46 22.73 27.74
N THR A 57 -24.31 23.31 26.90
CA THR A 57 -25.49 24.07 27.36
C THR A 57 -26.36 23.24 28.29
N GLY A 58 -26.62 23.79 29.48
CA GLY A 58 -27.38 23.17 30.55
C GLY A 58 -28.74 23.83 30.79
N HIS A 59 -29.46 23.32 31.79
CA HIS A 59 -30.75 23.86 32.23
C HIS A 59 -30.63 24.71 33.50
N TYR A 60 -29.82 24.27 34.47
CA TYR A 60 -29.67 24.92 35.78
C TYR A 60 -28.45 25.86 35.87
N ASP A 61 -27.41 25.57 35.08
CA ASP A 61 -26.29 26.46 34.79
C ASP A 61 -26.36 26.74 33.28
N PRO A 62 -26.09 27.97 32.78
CA PRO A 62 -25.98 28.19 31.34
C PRO A 62 -25.08 27.14 30.66
N PHE A 63 -24.07 26.59 31.36
CA PHE A 63 -23.25 25.48 30.88
C PHE A 63 -22.89 24.45 31.96
N TYR A 64 -22.93 23.17 31.62
CA TYR A 64 -22.26 22.12 32.41
C TYR A 64 -20.84 21.90 31.89
N GLY A 65 -19.91 21.73 32.82
CA GLY A 65 -18.53 21.35 32.54
C GLY A 65 -18.43 19.83 32.41
N VAL A 66 -17.91 19.37 31.27
CA VAL A 66 -17.58 17.98 31.00
C VAL A 66 -16.07 17.83 31.03
N LYS A 67 -15.58 16.75 31.64
CA LYS A 67 -14.18 16.32 31.62
C LYS A 67 -14.12 14.85 31.17
N ILE A 68 -13.25 14.56 30.21
CA ILE A 68 -12.94 13.21 29.71
C ILE A 68 -11.42 13.05 29.78
N THR A 69 -10.93 11.98 30.39
CA THR A 69 -9.50 11.67 30.49
C THR A 69 -9.25 10.27 29.96
N LEU A 70 -8.21 10.12 29.16
CA LEU A 70 -7.71 8.82 28.73
C LEU A 70 -6.50 8.47 29.61
N PRO A 71 -6.52 7.33 30.33
CA PRO A 71 -5.36 6.92 31.11
C PRO A 71 -4.11 6.79 30.22
N PRO A 72 -2.94 7.29 30.66
CA PRO A 72 -1.72 7.23 29.86
C PRO A 72 -1.24 5.78 29.69
N ILE A 73 -0.45 5.55 28.65
CA ILE A 73 0.20 4.25 28.41
C ILE A 73 1.58 4.25 29.07
N ASP A 74 1.95 3.12 29.66
CA ASP A 74 3.25 2.95 30.30
C ASP A 74 4.40 3.11 29.30
N LYS A 75 5.47 3.79 29.72
CA LYS A 75 6.63 4.09 28.85
C LYS A 75 7.28 2.83 28.24
N SER A 76 7.26 1.71 28.97
CA SER A 76 7.77 0.43 28.46
C SER A 76 6.92 -0.10 27.30
N ASP A 77 5.61 0.09 27.36
CA ASP A 77 4.69 -0.31 26.30
C ASP A 77 4.77 0.65 25.11
N VAL A 78 4.95 1.95 25.37
CA VAL A 78 5.26 2.92 24.31
C VAL A 78 6.52 2.51 23.56
N ALA A 79 7.61 2.19 24.26
CA ALA A 79 8.85 1.74 23.65
C ALA A 79 8.65 0.47 22.80
N ARG A 80 7.97 -0.54 23.34
CA ARG A 80 7.64 -1.79 22.62
C ARG A 80 6.82 -1.52 21.36
N LEU A 81 5.84 -0.61 21.43
CA LEU A 81 5.02 -0.26 20.28
C LEU A 81 5.89 0.40 19.20
N VAL A 82 6.63 1.44 19.57
CA VAL A 82 7.46 2.23 18.64
C VAL A 82 8.49 1.34 17.95
N ASP A 83 9.17 0.46 18.69
CA ASP A 83 10.14 -0.47 18.12
C ASP A 83 9.50 -1.39 17.07
N ARG A 84 8.28 -1.89 17.33
CA ARG A 84 7.52 -2.73 16.38
C ARG A 84 6.99 -1.95 15.18
N LEU A 85 6.61 -0.69 15.34
CA LEU A 85 6.19 0.16 14.22
C LEU A 85 7.38 0.51 13.30
N ALA A 86 8.56 0.73 13.89
CA ALA A 86 9.79 1.02 13.17
C ALA A 86 10.30 -0.16 12.30
N GLU A 87 9.90 -1.40 12.62
CA GLU A 87 10.19 -2.59 11.80
C GLU A 87 9.45 -2.58 10.45
N SER A 88 8.39 -1.78 10.28
CA SER A 88 7.58 -1.74 9.06
C SER A 88 7.86 -0.48 8.24
N PRO A 89 8.60 -0.58 7.12
CA PRO A 89 8.88 0.55 6.24
C PRO A 89 7.61 1.22 5.71
N LEU A 90 6.54 0.46 5.50
CA LEU A 90 5.25 0.97 5.04
C LEU A 90 4.56 1.84 6.10
N ILE A 91 4.59 1.41 7.37
CA ILE A 91 4.02 2.20 8.47
C ILE A 91 4.83 3.48 8.65
N VAL A 92 6.16 3.38 8.61
CA VAL A 92 7.05 4.54 8.65
C VAL A 92 6.73 5.54 7.53
N ALA A 93 6.60 5.07 6.29
CA ALA A 93 6.28 5.94 5.15
C ALA A 93 4.91 6.63 5.30
N ARG A 94 3.90 5.92 5.79
CA ARG A 94 2.57 6.51 6.07
C ARG A 94 2.63 7.54 7.20
N LEU A 95 3.35 7.24 8.29
CA LEU A 95 3.55 8.18 9.39
C LEU A 95 4.28 9.44 8.93
N ALA A 96 5.24 9.32 8.01
CA ALA A 96 5.93 10.44 7.39
C ALA A 96 4.98 11.33 6.58
N ALA A 97 4.04 10.73 5.87
CA ALA A 97 2.95 11.43 5.18
C ALA A 97 1.86 11.97 6.14
N ARG A 98 2.08 11.91 7.47
CA ARG A 98 1.08 12.24 8.51
C ARG A 98 -0.21 11.43 8.39
N GLU A 99 -0.11 10.20 7.90
CA GLU A 99 -1.21 9.25 7.80
C GLU A 99 -1.12 8.19 8.90
N LEU A 100 -2.22 7.99 9.64
CA LEU A 100 -2.29 6.98 10.69
C LEU A 100 -3.06 5.74 10.21
N SER A 101 -2.32 4.70 9.82
CA SER A 101 -2.91 3.47 9.29
C SER A 101 -3.68 2.67 10.37
N PRO A 102 -4.84 2.06 10.03
CA PRO A 102 -5.54 1.12 10.92
C PRO A 102 -4.66 -0.03 11.44
N GLU A 103 -3.69 -0.47 10.64
CA GLU A 103 -2.73 -1.53 10.99
C GLU A 103 -1.93 -1.22 12.26
N ILE A 104 -1.71 0.06 12.57
CA ILE A 104 -1.03 0.47 13.81
C ILE A 104 -1.84 0.04 15.04
N ALA A 105 -3.18 0.07 14.95
CA ALA A 105 -4.04 -0.44 16.02
C ALA A 105 -3.88 -1.95 16.20
N ASP A 106 -3.85 -2.71 15.11
CA ASP A 106 -3.71 -4.17 15.16
C ASP A 106 -2.37 -4.57 15.79
N ILE A 107 -1.29 -3.86 15.45
CA ILE A 107 0.03 -4.03 16.07
C ILE A 107 -0.04 -3.71 17.57
N ALA A 108 -0.64 -2.58 17.95
CA ALA A 108 -0.79 -2.22 19.36
C ALA A 108 -1.59 -3.29 20.13
N GLU A 109 -2.70 -3.78 19.56
CA GLU A 109 -3.52 -4.83 20.18
C GLU A 109 -2.77 -6.15 20.33
N SER A 110 -1.96 -6.53 19.34
CA SER A 110 -1.09 -7.73 19.44
C SER A 110 -0.07 -7.64 20.59
N LEU A 111 0.29 -6.42 21.00
CA LEU A 111 1.20 -6.16 22.12
C LEU A 111 0.46 -6.01 23.47
N GLY A 112 -0.88 -6.06 23.45
CA GLY A 112 -1.74 -5.82 24.61
C GLY A 112 -2.01 -4.33 24.89
N ILE A 113 -1.68 -3.44 23.95
CA ILE A 113 -1.73 -1.98 24.12
C ILE A 113 -3.02 -1.44 23.49
N ARG A 114 -3.83 -0.74 24.29
CA ARG A 114 -5.10 -0.17 23.85
C ARG A 114 -4.99 1.34 23.61
N ILE A 115 -4.67 1.72 22.37
CA ILE A 115 -4.61 3.13 21.94
C ILE A 115 -6.00 3.77 22.02
N SER A 116 -6.94 3.27 21.22
CA SER A 116 -8.35 3.66 21.29
C SER A 116 -9.02 2.94 22.48
N PRO A 117 -9.96 3.58 23.20
CA PRO A 117 -10.83 2.86 24.12
C PRO A 117 -11.57 1.73 23.38
N THR A 118 -11.78 0.64 24.09
CA THR A 118 -12.58 -0.53 23.64
C THR A 118 -13.97 -0.52 24.25
N SER A 119 -14.11 0.13 25.41
CA SER A 119 -15.36 0.38 26.10
C SER A 119 -15.33 1.78 26.70
N TRP A 120 -16.51 2.38 26.88
CA TRP A 120 -16.67 3.65 27.61
C TRP A 120 -16.11 3.59 29.04
N LYS A 121 -15.97 2.39 29.61
CA LYS A 121 -15.32 2.18 30.93
C LYS A 121 -13.81 2.40 30.91
N ASP A 122 -13.19 2.41 29.72
CA ASP A 122 -11.76 2.73 29.57
C ASP A 122 -11.51 4.26 29.65
N LEU A 123 -12.58 5.07 29.76
CA LEU A 123 -12.52 6.52 29.86
C LEU A 123 -12.90 6.99 31.27
N GLU A 124 -12.11 7.91 31.83
CA GLU A 124 -12.50 8.61 33.05
C GLU A 124 -13.33 9.85 32.69
N MET A 125 -14.60 9.87 33.08
CA MET A 125 -15.53 10.90 32.64
C MET A 125 -16.28 11.52 33.82
N SER A 126 -16.44 12.84 33.80
CA SER A 126 -17.28 13.55 34.76
C SER A 126 -18.02 14.71 34.10
N CYS A 127 -19.17 15.07 34.70
CA CYS A 127 -19.98 16.20 34.27
C CYS A 127 -20.59 16.89 35.48
N THR A 128 -20.63 18.22 35.49
CA THR A 128 -21.24 19.00 36.58
C THR A 128 -22.78 19.03 36.55
N CYS A 129 -23.42 18.19 35.72
CA CYS A 129 -24.87 18.15 35.62
C CYS A 129 -25.47 17.29 36.74
N PRO A 130 -26.75 17.50 37.13
CA PRO A 130 -27.39 16.72 38.18
C PRO A 130 -27.75 15.27 37.78
N ASP A 131 -27.44 14.84 36.55
CA ASP A 131 -27.62 13.45 36.11
C ASP A 131 -26.49 12.59 36.70
N TRP A 132 -26.86 11.57 37.49
CA TRP A 132 -25.92 10.67 38.16
C TRP A 132 -25.25 9.67 37.22
N ALA A 133 -25.78 9.50 36.01
CA ALA A 133 -25.26 8.52 35.08
C ALA A 133 -24.02 9.00 34.32
N VAL A 134 -23.12 8.05 34.08
CA VAL A 134 -21.91 8.24 33.29
C VAL A 134 -21.88 7.18 32.19
N PRO A 135 -21.86 7.56 30.89
CA PRO A 135 -21.97 8.94 30.39
C PRO A 135 -23.41 9.48 30.44
N CYS A 136 -23.57 10.74 30.87
CA CYS A 136 -24.81 11.49 30.67
C CYS A 136 -24.88 12.05 29.23
N LYS A 137 -26.01 12.66 28.84
CA LYS A 137 -26.16 13.26 27.49
C LYS A 137 -25.10 14.33 27.17
N HIS A 138 -24.61 15.07 28.17
CA HIS A 138 -23.59 16.11 27.94
C HIS A 138 -22.22 15.51 27.68
N ILE A 139 -21.88 14.43 28.39
CA ILE A 139 -20.66 13.65 28.14
C ILE A 139 -20.74 13.03 26.74
N ALA A 140 -21.87 12.40 26.40
CA ALA A 140 -22.08 11.85 25.07
C ALA A 140 -21.93 12.91 23.96
N ALA A 141 -22.49 14.12 24.15
CA ALA A 141 -22.32 15.22 23.20
C ALA A 141 -20.84 15.64 23.02
N ALA A 142 -20.07 15.69 24.12
CA ALA A 142 -18.64 15.98 24.06
C ALA A 142 -17.84 14.86 23.36
N ILE A 143 -18.22 13.59 23.54
CA ILE A 143 -17.59 12.45 22.86
C ILE A 143 -17.82 12.49 21.35
N TYR A 144 -19.03 12.84 20.89
CA TYR A 144 -19.31 13.03 19.47
C TYR A 144 -18.46 14.17 18.89
N LYS A 145 -18.37 15.30 19.60
CA LYS A 145 -17.50 16.41 19.16
C LYS A 145 -16.01 16.05 19.17
N LEU A 146 -15.56 15.23 20.11
CA LEU A 146 -14.19 14.72 20.11
C LEU A 146 -13.96 13.76 18.92
N SER A 147 -14.97 13.01 18.47
CA SER A 147 -14.86 12.20 17.25
C SER A 147 -14.57 13.05 16.02
N GLU A 148 -15.15 14.25 15.92
CA GLU A 148 -14.90 15.19 14.81
C GLU A 148 -13.43 15.64 14.79
N GLU A 149 -12.86 15.93 15.96
CA GLU A 149 -11.43 16.25 16.10
C GLU A 149 -10.53 15.05 15.77
N ILE A 150 -10.94 13.82 16.14
CA ILE A 150 -10.20 12.58 15.81
C ILE A 150 -10.29 12.27 14.31
N ASP A 151 -11.44 12.50 13.69
CA ASP A 151 -11.61 12.35 12.23
C ASP A 151 -10.71 13.33 11.47
N ALA A 152 -10.52 14.54 12.00
CA ALA A 152 -9.61 15.53 11.43
C ALA A 152 -8.13 15.22 11.69
N ASN A 153 -7.80 14.73 12.89
CA ASN A 153 -6.44 14.36 13.28
C ASN A 153 -6.43 13.15 14.23
N PRO A 154 -6.20 11.93 13.72
CA PRO A 154 -6.29 10.73 14.55
C PRO A 154 -5.07 10.53 15.47
N PHE A 155 -3.96 11.25 15.26
CA PHE A 155 -2.81 11.25 16.19
C PHE A 155 -3.19 11.76 17.58
N LEU A 156 -4.28 12.53 17.68
CA LEU A 156 -4.86 12.99 18.92
C LEU A 156 -5.10 11.86 19.94
N LEU A 157 -5.43 10.64 19.47
CA LEU A 157 -5.60 9.48 20.33
C LEU A 157 -4.31 9.09 21.06
N PHE A 158 -3.15 9.22 20.39
CA PHE A 158 -1.84 8.98 20.99
C PHE A 158 -1.49 10.09 21.96
N THR A 159 -1.68 11.35 21.55
CA THR A 159 -1.42 12.51 22.39
C THR A 159 -2.24 12.47 23.69
N LEU A 160 -3.52 12.11 23.61
CA LEU A 160 -4.39 11.93 24.78
C LEU A 160 -3.96 10.79 25.70
N ARG A 161 -3.20 9.82 25.18
CA ARG A 161 -2.57 8.73 25.96
C ARG A 161 -1.17 9.08 26.45
N GLY A 162 -0.72 10.33 26.26
CA GLY A 162 0.59 10.82 26.66
C GLY A 162 1.73 10.39 25.72
N ILE A 163 1.41 10.07 24.47
CA ILE A 163 2.39 9.62 23.46
C ILE A 163 2.48 10.67 22.35
N ASP A 164 3.67 11.23 22.17
CA ASP A 164 4.02 11.92 20.92
C ASP A 164 4.61 10.89 19.95
N LEU A 165 3.74 10.26 19.16
CA LEU A 165 4.14 9.14 18.30
C LEU A 165 5.25 9.53 17.31
N ILE A 166 5.20 10.76 16.79
CA ILE A 166 6.19 11.25 15.82
C ILE A 166 7.54 11.43 16.51
N ALA A 167 7.58 12.14 17.65
CA ALA A 167 8.81 12.33 18.40
C ALA A 167 9.41 11.01 18.91
N GLU A 168 8.57 10.06 19.33
CA GLU A 168 9.03 8.73 19.74
C GLU A 168 9.66 7.95 18.57
N MET A 169 9.07 8.01 17.36
CA MET A 169 9.64 7.40 16.15
C MET A 169 10.96 8.07 15.75
N GLU A 170 11.03 9.40 15.79
CA GLU A 170 12.25 10.17 15.51
C GLU A 170 13.38 9.82 16.50
N SER A 171 13.05 9.62 17.78
CA SER A 171 14.02 9.20 18.79
C SER A 171 14.66 7.83 18.50
N ARG A 172 14.05 7.01 17.63
CA ARG A 172 14.58 5.72 17.14
C ARG A 172 15.36 5.85 15.83
N GLY A 173 15.64 7.07 15.38
CA GLY A 173 16.39 7.32 14.14
C GLY A 173 15.53 7.22 12.87
N VAL A 174 14.20 7.32 13.00
CA VAL A 174 13.29 7.36 11.85
C VAL A 174 13.17 8.80 11.36
N GLU A 175 13.81 9.12 10.22
CA GLU A 175 13.75 10.45 9.61
C GLU A 175 12.46 10.64 8.79
N LEU A 176 11.36 10.97 9.45
CA LEU A 176 10.04 11.08 8.82
C LEU A 176 9.94 12.23 7.80
N GLU A 177 10.63 13.35 8.00
CA GLU A 177 10.55 14.51 7.09
C GLU A 177 11.22 14.27 5.71
N LYS A 178 12.19 13.36 5.60
CA LYS A 178 12.88 13.08 4.32
C LYS A 178 12.12 12.15 3.38
N ALA A 179 11.03 11.52 3.85
CA ALA A 179 10.26 10.57 3.06
C ALA A 179 9.19 11.23 2.16
N VAL A 180 8.99 12.56 2.27
CA VAL A 180 7.96 13.31 1.53
C VAL A 180 8.41 13.71 0.10
N GLU A 181 9.69 13.68 -0.23
CA GLU A 181 10.22 14.17 -1.53
C GLU A 181 10.21 13.16 -2.69
N ALA A 182 9.53 12.02 -2.56
CA ALA A 182 9.58 10.93 -3.53
C ALA A 182 8.21 10.62 -4.16
N GLU A 183 7.62 11.56 -4.91
CA GLU A 183 6.44 11.24 -5.74
C GLU A 183 6.86 10.35 -6.93
N MET A 184 6.17 9.20 -7.06
CA MET A 184 6.40 8.24 -8.14
C MET A 184 5.85 8.82 -9.46
N PRO A 185 6.61 8.77 -10.57
CA PRO A 185 6.09 9.21 -11.86
C PRO A 185 4.84 8.41 -12.23
N SER A 186 3.81 9.11 -12.73
CA SER A 186 2.59 8.46 -13.16
C SER A 186 2.79 7.73 -14.49
N TRP A 187 1.89 6.81 -14.81
CA TRP A 187 1.88 6.17 -16.14
C TRP A 187 1.81 7.19 -17.29
N ASP A 188 1.08 8.28 -17.10
CA ASP A 188 0.97 9.35 -18.10
C ASP A 188 2.32 10.06 -18.34
N ASP A 189 3.13 10.22 -17.30
CA ASP A 189 4.46 10.84 -17.40
C ASP A 189 5.44 9.98 -18.19
N LEU A 190 5.39 8.65 -17.99
CA LEU A 190 6.23 7.68 -18.70
C LEU A 190 5.89 7.59 -20.19
N ILE A 191 4.60 7.70 -20.54
CA ILE A 191 4.11 7.60 -21.92
C ILE A 191 4.42 8.88 -22.72
N ARG A 192 4.31 10.06 -22.10
CA ARG A 192 4.62 11.35 -22.77
C ARG A 192 6.09 11.50 -23.16
N GLY A 193 6.99 10.70 -22.58
CA GLY A 193 8.43 10.72 -22.84
C GLY A 193 8.92 9.90 -24.05
N LEU A 194 8.04 9.19 -24.78
CA LEU A 194 8.44 8.33 -25.90
C LEU A 194 9.06 9.15 -27.06
N ASP A 195 10.24 8.74 -27.57
CA ASP A 195 10.86 9.40 -28.74
C ASP A 195 10.26 8.89 -30.07
N GLU A 196 10.08 9.79 -31.05
CA GLU A 196 9.51 9.47 -32.36
C GLU A 196 10.53 8.89 -33.36
N ARG A 197 11.78 8.61 -32.95
CA ARG A 197 12.84 8.19 -33.88
C ARG A 197 13.21 6.70 -33.79
N SER A 198 12.58 5.93 -34.70
CA SER A 198 13.12 4.91 -35.62
C SER A 198 13.86 3.66 -35.12
N PHE A 199 13.14 2.54 -35.07
CA PHE A 199 13.33 1.43 -36.02
C PHE A 199 12.00 1.20 -36.77
N VAL A 200 12.05 1.11 -38.09
CA VAL A 200 10.88 1.02 -38.99
C VAL A 200 10.74 -0.40 -39.53
N THR A 201 9.60 -1.04 -39.26
CA THR A 201 8.81 -1.94 -40.14
C THR A 201 7.41 -2.04 -39.48
N ASP A 202 6.28 -1.51 -39.93
CA ASP A 202 5.84 -0.81 -41.13
C ASP A 202 4.69 0.19 -40.79
N LEU A 203 4.83 1.40 -41.30
CA LEU A 203 3.89 2.39 -41.88
C LEU A 203 2.34 2.34 -41.66
N HIS A 204 1.85 3.35 -40.92
CA HIS A 204 0.69 4.29 -41.14
C HIS A 204 -0.80 3.83 -41.03
N PRO A 205 -1.79 4.77 -40.87
CA PRO A 205 -1.77 6.18 -40.41
C PRO A 205 -2.90 6.60 -39.42
N ASP A 206 -2.66 7.75 -38.78
CA ASP A 206 -3.52 8.82 -38.24
C ASP A 206 -5.03 8.65 -38.00
N GLY A 207 -5.41 9.04 -36.77
CA GLY A 207 -6.71 9.64 -36.47
C GLY A 207 -7.63 8.76 -35.62
N GLU A 208 -7.42 8.69 -34.31
CA GLU A 208 -8.49 8.35 -33.36
C GLU A 208 -8.15 8.75 -31.92
N SER A 209 -9.20 9.01 -31.14
CA SER A 209 -9.23 9.63 -29.82
C SER A 209 -8.52 8.84 -28.70
N ASP A 210 -8.09 9.60 -27.69
CA ASP A 210 -7.33 9.33 -26.45
C ASP A 210 -7.60 8.07 -25.58
N ALA A 211 -8.18 6.99 -26.11
CA ALA A 211 -8.32 5.72 -25.38
C ALA A 211 -8.10 4.44 -26.22
N GLY A 212 -8.06 4.53 -27.56
CA GLY A 212 -7.92 3.35 -28.44
C GLY A 212 -6.53 2.72 -28.49
N TRP A 213 -5.51 3.37 -27.92
CA TRP A 213 -4.13 2.85 -27.97
C TRP A 213 -3.90 1.66 -27.04
N LEU A 214 -4.67 1.55 -25.95
CA LEU A 214 -4.63 0.39 -25.04
C LEU A 214 -5.16 -0.88 -25.72
N GLU A 215 -5.98 -0.74 -26.77
CA GLU A 215 -6.45 -1.85 -27.59
C GLU A 215 -5.42 -2.32 -28.63
N ASP A 216 -4.34 -1.55 -28.85
CA ASP A 216 -3.31 -1.82 -29.86
C ASP A 216 -1.89 -1.54 -29.34
N LEU A 217 -1.43 -2.38 -28.39
CA LEU A 217 -0.10 -2.32 -27.79
C LEU A 217 1.05 -2.37 -28.81
N ARG A 218 0.81 -2.96 -29.99
CA ARG A 218 1.73 -3.00 -31.13
C ARG A 218 2.39 -1.66 -31.46
N LYS A 219 1.63 -0.56 -31.36
CA LYS A 219 2.13 0.79 -31.64
C LYS A 219 3.22 1.26 -30.66
N GLN A 220 3.26 0.66 -29.46
CA GLN A 220 4.19 0.99 -28.38
C GLN A 220 5.34 -0.02 -28.27
N THR A 221 5.14 -1.25 -28.76
CA THR A 221 6.09 -2.37 -28.70
C THR A 221 7.53 -1.98 -29.07
N PHE A 222 7.70 -1.17 -30.11
CA PHE A 222 9.03 -0.79 -30.62
C PHE A 222 9.48 0.64 -30.27
N ARG A 223 8.73 1.36 -29.43
CA ARG A 223 9.12 2.71 -29.01
C ARG A 223 10.19 2.66 -27.93
N THR A 224 11.03 3.69 -27.91
CA THR A 224 12.03 3.87 -26.84
C THR A 224 11.43 4.73 -25.74
N PHE A 225 11.40 4.21 -24.53
CA PHE A 225 10.93 4.92 -23.34
C PHE A 225 12.04 5.82 -22.80
N LYS A 226 11.78 7.14 -22.73
CA LYS A 226 12.66 8.04 -21.96
C LYS A 226 12.26 7.96 -20.50
N VAL A 227 12.94 7.08 -19.77
CA VAL A 227 12.78 6.99 -18.32
C VAL A 227 14.06 7.44 -17.66
N ASP A 228 13.89 8.29 -16.65
CA ASP A 228 14.98 8.68 -15.76
C ASP A 228 15.10 7.64 -14.65
N GLY A 229 15.75 6.53 -14.95
CA GLY A 229 16.00 5.45 -13.99
C GLY A 229 16.82 5.91 -12.78
N GLU A 230 17.57 7.01 -12.88
CA GLU A 230 18.24 7.62 -11.73
C GLU A 230 17.24 8.32 -10.80
N LYS A 231 16.30 9.10 -11.34
CA LYS A 231 15.19 9.66 -10.53
C LYS A 231 14.38 8.57 -9.84
N ILE A 232 14.02 7.49 -10.55
CA ILE A 232 13.28 6.37 -9.94
C ILE A 232 14.11 5.70 -8.83
N ARG A 233 15.42 5.51 -9.04
CA ARG A 233 16.32 5.00 -7.99
C ARG A 233 16.44 5.95 -6.80
N ASN A 234 16.41 7.26 -7.04
CA ASN A 234 16.48 8.27 -5.98
C ASN A 234 15.22 8.29 -5.10
N LEU A 235 14.09 7.71 -5.56
CA LEU A 235 12.91 7.46 -4.72
C LEU A 235 13.21 6.49 -3.55
N PHE A 236 14.21 5.62 -3.69
CA PHE A 236 14.65 4.76 -2.59
C PHE A 236 15.60 5.54 -1.69
N ALA A 237 15.35 5.53 -0.39
CA ALA A 237 16.35 5.98 0.58
C ALA A 237 17.58 5.06 0.51
N GLU A 238 18.77 5.63 0.73
CA GLU A 238 19.99 4.82 0.93
C GLU A 238 19.83 3.94 2.16
N HIS A 239 19.32 4.51 3.26
CA HIS A 239 19.10 3.80 4.51
C HIS A 239 17.65 3.97 4.99
N PRO A 240 16.69 3.29 4.35
CA PRO A 240 15.31 3.34 4.80
C PRO A 240 15.18 2.70 6.19
N ALA A 241 14.31 3.27 7.02
CA ALA A 241 14.00 2.72 8.33
C ALA A 241 13.57 1.25 8.21
N GLY A 242 14.09 0.39 9.09
CA GLY A 242 13.84 -1.05 9.08
C GLY A 242 14.73 -1.87 8.12
N TYR A 243 15.51 -1.25 7.24
CA TYR A 243 16.45 -1.97 6.37
C TYR A 243 17.88 -1.96 6.94
N ILE A 244 18.30 -3.09 7.51
CA ILE A 244 19.59 -3.22 8.21
C ILE A 244 20.75 -3.73 7.33
N HIS A 245 20.49 -4.03 6.05
CA HIS A 245 21.47 -4.67 5.17
C HIS A 245 22.34 -3.68 4.37
N GLY A 246 22.36 -2.41 4.77
CA GLY A 246 23.22 -1.37 4.20
C GLY A 246 22.47 -0.40 3.30
N ASP A 247 23.04 -0.09 2.14
CA ASP A 247 22.48 0.86 1.19
C ASP A 247 21.45 0.18 0.26
N LEU A 248 20.16 0.40 0.54
CA LEU A 248 19.07 -0.15 -0.26
C LEU A 248 19.06 0.47 -1.67
N ARG A 249 19.34 1.76 -1.81
CA ARG A 249 19.39 2.45 -3.10
C ARG A 249 20.47 1.84 -3.99
N ALA A 250 21.66 1.59 -3.44
CA ALA A 250 22.75 0.93 -4.17
C ALA A 250 22.43 -0.53 -4.50
N LEU A 251 21.80 -1.28 -3.59
CA LEU A 251 21.37 -2.65 -3.88
C LEU A 251 20.33 -2.67 -5.01
N THR A 252 19.28 -1.86 -4.91
CA THR A 252 18.24 -1.72 -5.94
C THR A 252 18.86 -1.30 -7.26
N GLY A 253 19.76 -0.33 -7.25
CA GLY A 253 20.47 0.11 -8.44
C GLY A 253 21.26 -1.01 -9.12
N ARG A 254 21.95 -1.87 -8.35
CA ARG A 254 22.64 -3.06 -8.89
C ARG A 254 21.66 -4.06 -9.49
N ILE A 255 20.59 -4.42 -8.76
CA ILE A 255 19.58 -5.39 -9.22
C ILE A 255 18.92 -4.91 -10.52
N VAL A 256 18.49 -3.65 -10.58
CA VAL A 256 17.88 -3.06 -11.78
C VAL A 256 18.86 -3.05 -12.95
N SER A 257 20.14 -2.74 -12.70
CA SER A 257 21.17 -2.76 -13.75
C SER A 257 21.42 -4.18 -14.26
N GLU A 258 21.49 -5.18 -13.38
CA GLU A 258 21.63 -6.59 -13.75
C GLU A 258 20.42 -7.09 -14.55
N ALA A 259 19.21 -6.73 -14.13
CA ALA A 259 17.98 -7.05 -14.85
C ALA A 259 17.94 -6.40 -16.24
N GLY A 260 18.32 -5.12 -16.36
CA GLY A 260 18.44 -4.42 -17.64
C GLY A 260 19.44 -5.09 -18.58
N ASN A 261 20.61 -5.49 -18.06
CA ASN A 261 21.61 -6.23 -18.83
C ASN A 261 21.09 -7.60 -19.30
N LEU A 262 20.34 -8.32 -18.45
CA LEU A 262 19.72 -9.59 -18.81
C LEU A 262 18.72 -9.41 -19.95
N VAL A 263 17.84 -8.40 -19.86
CA VAL A 263 16.85 -8.12 -20.91
C VAL A 263 17.52 -7.71 -22.21
N ALA A 264 18.51 -6.81 -22.16
CA ALA A 264 19.27 -6.39 -23.34
C ALA A 264 19.96 -7.59 -24.01
N HIS A 265 20.50 -8.52 -23.23
CA HIS A 265 21.04 -9.77 -23.73
C HIS A 265 19.95 -10.62 -24.41
N GLN A 266 18.79 -10.81 -23.76
CA GLN A 266 17.67 -11.60 -24.29
C GLN A 266 17.13 -11.05 -25.61
N MET A 267 17.03 -9.73 -25.75
CA MET A 267 16.56 -9.06 -26.98
C MET A 267 17.58 -9.11 -28.14
N ARG A 268 18.89 -9.19 -27.84
CA ARG A 268 19.95 -9.29 -28.86
C ARG A 268 20.31 -10.73 -29.22
N THR A 269 19.93 -11.67 -28.38
CA THR A 269 20.24 -13.07 -28.56
C THR A 269 19.58 -13.61 -29.82
N VAL A 270 20.36 -14.26 -30.68
CA VAL A 270 19.85 -14.87 -31.92
C VAL A 270 19.55 -16.35 -31.64
N ILE A 271 18.53 -16.61 -30.82
CA ILE A 271 17.97 -17.95 -30.64
C ILE A 271 16.69 -18.03 -31.46
N GLU A 272 16.64 -18.98 -32.39
CA GLU A 272 15.40 -19.29 -33.12
C GLU A 272 14.46 -20.04 -32.17
N ARG A 273 13.28 -19.46 -31.94
CA ARG A 273 12.20 -20.07 -31.16
C ARG A 273 10.99 -20.32 -32.02
N THR A 274 10.24 -21.36 -31.67
CA THR A 274 8.86 -21.50 -32.14
C THR A 274 7.97 -20.50 -31.41
N ILE A 275 6.83 -20.18 -32.02
CA ILE A 275 5.73 -19.52 -31.31
C ILE A 275 5.35 -20.42 -30.12
N PRO A 276 5.13 -19.88 -28.91
CA PRO A 276 4.63 -20.67 -27.80
C PRO A 276 3.29 -21.31 -28.15
N GLU A 277 3.11 -22.57 -27.75
CA GLU A 277 1.91 -23.37 -28.00
C GLU A 277 1.24 -23.69 -26.65
N TYR A 278 -0.09 -23.68 -26.61
CA TYR A 278 -0.89 -24.02 -25.44
C TYR A 278 -2.27 -24.57 -25.86
N ASP A 279 -3.01 -25.16 -24.92
CA ASP A 279 -4.39 -25.59 -25.09
C ASP A 279 -5.32 -24.37 -25.19
N GLU A 280 -5.63 -23.92 -26.42
CA GLU A 280 -6.51 -22.78 -26.69
C GLU A 280 -7.94 -22.97 -26.13
N ALA A 281 -8.34 -24.18 -25.72
CA ALA A 281 -9.59 -24.39 -25.00
C ALA A 281 -9.58 -23.77 -23.59
N ARG A 282 -8.41 -23.31 -23.11
CA ARG A 282 -8.19 -22.70 -21.80
C ARG A 282 -7.56 -21.31 -21.95
N PRO A 283 -7.85 -20.38 -21.04
CA PRO A 283 -7.21 -19.07 -21.06
C PRO A 283 -5.70 -19.21 -20.77
N LEU A 284 -4.86 -18.61 -21.63
CA LEU A 284 -3.41 -18.58 -21.45
C LEU A 284 -3.01 -17.96 -20.10
N ILE A 285 -3.73 -16.92 -19.69
CA ILE A 285 -3.56 -16.25 -18.40
C ILE A 285 -4.91 -16.21 -17.69
N ALA A 286 -4.94 -16.70 -16.46
CA ALA A 286 -6.08 -16.62 -15.57
C ALA A 286 -5.70 -15.88 -14.28
N ILE A 287 -6.68 -15.27 -13.63
CA ILE A 287 -6.51 -14.74 -12.27
C ILE A 287 -7.10 -15.76 -11.31
N ASN A 288 -6.31 -16.25 -10.37
CA ASN A 288 -6.81 -17.17 -9.36
C ASN A 288 -7.66 -16.44 -8.31
N THR A 289 -8.27 -17.19 -7.39
CA THR A 289 -9.12 -16.63 -6.32
C THR A 289 -8.37 -15.67 -5.37
N TRP A 290 -7.04 -15.64 -5.43
CA TRP A 290 -6.18 -14.75 -4.67
C TRP A 290 -5.69 -13.54 -5.47
N GLY A 291 -6.26 -13.30 -6.65
CA GLY A 291 -5.89 -12.16 -7.49
C GLY A 291 -4.52 -12.33 -8.19
N GLN A 292 -3.90 -13.50 -8.12
CA GLN A 292 -2.60 -13.73 -8.75
C GLN A 292 -2.77 -14.20 -10.20
N PRO A 293 -1.94 -13.72 -11.13
CA PRO A 293 -1.90 -14.25 -12.48
C PRO A 293 -1.29 -15.65 -12.48
N VAL A 294 -1.99 -16.59 -13.11
CA VAL A 294 -1.58 -17.96 -13.35
C VAL A 294 -1.52 -18.16 -14.86
N VAL A 295 -0.47 -18.81 -15.34
CA VAL A 295 -0.28 -19.14 -16.75
C VAL A 295 -0.69 -20.60 -16.97
N ASP A 296 -1.28 -20.91 -18.11
CA ASP A 296 -1.71 -22.27 -18.43
C ASP A 296 -0.54 -23.26 -18.41
N GLU A 297 -0.77 -24.42 -17.77
CA GLU A 297 0.27 -25.45 -17.57
C GLU A 297 0.67 -26.17 -18.85
N SER A 298 -0.16 -26.12 -19.89
CA SER A 298 0.16 -26.70 -21.20
C SER A 298 1.12 -25.84 -22.01
N LEU A 299 1.44 -24.62 -21.55
CA LEU A 299 2.29 -23.70 -22.29
C LEU A 299 3.71 -24.26 -22.48
N PHE A 300 4.09 -24.45 -23.73
CA PHE A 300 5.43 -24.87 -24.12
C PHE A 300 5.95 -24.10 -25.34
N TRP A 301 7.26 -24.12 -25.55
CA TRP A 301 7.92 -23.60 -26.74
C TRP A 301 9.15 -24.45 -27.06
N ARG A 302 9.71 -24.29 -28.26
CA ARG A 302 10.92 -25.02 -28.66
C ARG A 302 12.04 -24.04 -28.97
N GLU A 303 13.23 -24.32 -28.46
CA GLU A 303 14.44 -23.52 -28.69
C GLU A 303 15.42 -24.29 -29.57
N ARG A 304 15.94 -23.65 -30.63
CA ARG A 304 17.07 -24.16 -31.39
C ARG A 304 18.35 -23.46 -30.95
N ARG A 305 19.29 -24.22 -30.38
CA ARG A 305 20.64 -23.75 -30.01
C ARG A 305 21.66 -24.08 -31.11
N GLU A 306 22.90 -23.61 -30.95
CA GLU A 306 24.02 -23.83 -31.88
C GLU A 306 24.23 -25.30 -32.30
N SER A 307 23.77 -26.26 -31.48
CA SER A 307 23.80 -27.70 -31.77
C SER A 307 22.81 -28.17 -32.85
N GLY A 308 21.94 -27.28 -33.35
CA GLY A 308 21.03 -27.53 -34.47
C GLY A 308 19.76 -28.32 -34.14
N ARG A 309 19.63 -28.89 -32.93
CA ARG A 309 18.43 -29.60 -32.45
C ARG A 309 17.47 -28.67 -31.70
N PHE A 310 16.17 -28.86 -31.91
CA PHE A 310 15.14 -28.22 -31.10
C PHE A 310 15.00 -28.93 -29.75
N MET A 311 14.98 -28.15 -28.68
CA MET A 311 14.72 -28.62 -27.33
C MET A 311 13.34 -28.14 -26.90
N HIS A 312 12.52 -29.06 -26.41
CA HIS A 312 11.21 -28.76 -25.82
C HIS A 312 11.40 -28.04 -24.48
N GLN A 313 10.68 -26.94 -24.29
CA GLN A 313 10.72 -26.13 -23.09
C GLN A 313 9.31 -25.87 -22.60
N GLU A 314 9.13 -25.96 -21.29
CA GLU A 314 7.87 -25.70 -20.60
C GLU A 314 8.13 -24.70 -19.49
N LEU A 315 7.10 -23.98 -19.06
CA LEU A 315 7.15 -23.26 -17.80
C LEU A 315 7.42 -24.23 -16.66
N ARG A 316 8.37 -23.89 -15.79
CA ARG A 316 8.65 -24.66 -14.58
C ARG A 316 8.76 -23.72 -13.41
N GLY A 317 7.95 -23.96 -12.39
CA GLY A 317 8.08 -23.23 -11.14
C GLY A 317 9.43 -23.48 -10.46
N PRO A 318 9.81 -22.62 -9.50
CA PRO A 318 10.94 -22.85 -8.62
C PRO A 318 10.94 -24.26 -8.03
N SER A 319 12.08 -24.93 -8.13
CA SER A 319 12.32 -26.24 -7.56
C SER A 319 13.59 -26.23 -6.72
N ALA A 320 13.79 -27.28 -5.94
CA ALA A 320 14.96 -27.35 -5.07
C ALA A 320 16.30 -27.50 -5.82
N SER A 321 16.25 -27.84 -7.11
CA SER A 321 17.38 -27.91 -8.05
C SER A 321 17.46 -26.71 -9.00
N ASP A 322 16.38 -25.97 -9.14
CA ASP A 322 16.26 -24.77 -9.97
C ASP A 322 15.39 -23.76 -9.20
N PRO A 323 15.97 -23.03 -8.23
CA PRO A 323 15.21 -22.17 -7.31
C PRO A 323 14.61 -20.93 -7.98
N VAL A 324 14.99 -20.65 -9.22
CA VAL A 324 14.38 -19.60 -10.04
C VAL A 324 13.25 -20.19 -10.89
N GLY A 325 13.39 -21.46 -11.29
CA GLY A 325 12.51 -22.09 -12.27
C GLY A 325 12.78 -21.57 -13.67
N ARG A 326 12.03 -22.09 -14.66
CA ARG A 326 11.95 -21.47 -15.98
C ARG A 326 10.86 -20.43 -15.97
N GLY A 327 11.27 -19.17 -15.77
CA GLY A 327 10.37 -18.03 -15.77
C GLY A 327 9.77 -17.71 -17.14
N LEU A 328 8.56 -17.14 -17.11
CA LEU A 328 7.80 -16.65 -18.27
C LEU A 328 8.61 -15.69 -19.16
N HIS A 329 9.46 -14.87 -18.54
CA HIS A 329 10.31 -13.90 -19.23
C HIS A 329 11.27 -14.54 -20.25
N ASN A 330 11.57 -15.85 -20.14
CA ASN A 330 12.42 -16.52 -21.12
C ASN A 330 11.65 -16.85 -22.39
N MET A 331 10.34 -17.03 -22.35
CA MET A 331 9.51 -17.56 -23.44
C MET A 331 9.78 -16.86 -24.79
N PHE A 332 9.89 -15.55 -24.77
CA PHE A 332 10.12 -14.71 -25.96
C PHE A 332 11.57 -14.25 -26.15
N SER A 333 12.51 -14.68 -25.30
CA SER A 333 13.92 -14.32 -25.48
C SER A 333 14.44 -14.90 -26.80
N GLY A 334 15.19 -14.14 -27.60
CA GLY A 334 15.56 -14.57 -28.94
C GLY A 334 14.85 -13.79 -30.05
N PHE A 335 14.84 -14.37 -31.26
CA PHE A 335 14.24 -13.75 -32.43
C PHE A 335 12.95 -14.46 -32.84
N ILE A 336 11.81 -13.77 -32.68
CA ILE A 336 10.50 -14.14 -33.23
C ILE A 336 10.11 -13.04 -34.20
N THR A 337 9.88 -13.37 -35.47
CA THR A 337 9.46 -12.36 -36.45
C THR A 337 8.02 -11.94 -36.18
N HIS A 338 7.72 -10.65 -36.38
CA HIS A 338 6.35 -10.14 -36.30
C HIS A 338 5.40 -10.92 -37.22
N GLN A 339 5.88 -11.34 -38.41
CA GLN A 339 5.10 -12.17 -39.33
C GLN A 339 4.71 -13.53 -38.75
N LYS A 340 5.59 -14.17 -37.96
CA LYS A 340 5.26 -15.40 -37.25
C LYS A 340 4.26 -15.11 -36.11
N LEU A 341 4.42 -13.99 -35.41
CA LEU A 341 3.54 -13.63 -34.30
C LEU A 341 2.13 -13.23 -34.76
N SER A 342 1.98 -12.61 -35.93
CA SER A 342 0.67 -12.24 -36.49
C SER A 342 -0.21 -13.43 -36.86
N GLU A 343 0.37 -14.62 -36.94
CA GLU A 343 -0.34 -15.89 -37.14
C GLU A 343 -0.70 -16.58 -35.80
N ALA A 344 -0.26 -16.04 -34.67
CA ALA A 344 -0.52 -16.58 -33.34
C ALA A 344 -1.88 -16.10 -32.76
N PRO A 345 -2.45 -16.83 -31.78
CA PRO A 345 -3.56 -16.33 -30.97
C PRO A 345 -3.32 -14.93 -30.42
N ARG A 346 -4.38 -14.11 -30.35
CA ARG A 346 -4.32 -12.70 -29.94
C ARG A 346 -3.73 -12.53 -28.53
N GLU A 347 -3.97 -13.50 -27.64
CA GLU A 347 -3.44 -13.55 -26.29
C GLU A 347 -1.91 -13.66 -26.27
N LEU A 348 -1.34 -14.43 -27.20
CA LEU A 348 0.12 -14.56 -27.34
C LEU A 348 0.76 -13.32 -27.95
N GLU A 349 0.09 -12.70 -28.94
CA GLU A 349 0.51 -11.42 -29.51
C GLU A 349 0.56 -10.35 -28.42
N ALA A 350 -0.52 -10.20 -27.65
CA ALA A 350 -0.57 -9.25 -26.53
C ALA A 350 0.48 -9.55 -25.46
N LEU A 351 0.70 -10.82 -25.11
CA LEU A 351 1.71 -11.20 -24.11
C LEU A 351 3.14 -10.89 -24.59
N TYR A 352 3.40 -11.05 -25.89
CA TYR A 352 4.68 -10.66 -26.49
C TYR A 352 4.90 -9.15 -26.45
N ASP A 353 3.88 -8.37 -26.84
CA ASP A 353 3.95 -6.91 -26.77
C ASP A 353 4.21 -6.42 -25.35
N VAL A 354 3.48 -6.96 -24.36
CA VAL A 354 3.69 -6.66 -22.94
C VAL A 354 5.11 -7.04 -22.49
N TRP A 355 5.61 -8.22 -22.88
CA TRP A 355 6.97 -8.65 -22.55
C TRP A 355 8.03 -7.71 -23.11
N LEU A 356 7.89 -7.28 -24.37
CA LEU A 356 8.86 -6.39 -25.00
C LEU A 356 8.83 -4.99 -24.37
N ILE A 357 7.63 -4.43 -24.15
CA ILE A 357 7.44 -3.14 -23.47
C ILE A 357 8.04 -3.18 -22.07
N ALA A 358 7.67 -4.19 -21.27
CA ALA A 358 8.21 -4.36 -19.92
C ALA A 358 9.73 -4.52 -19.94
N GLY A 359 10.27 -5.29 -20.89
CA GLY A 359 11.70 -5.43 -21.07
C GLY A 359 12.40 -4.09 -21.36
N ARG A 360 11.85 -3.27 -22.27
CA ARG A 360 12.43 -1.96 -22.61
C ARG A 360 12.36 -0.98 -21.44
N LEU A 361 11.28 -1.01 -20.67
CA LEU A 361 11.16 -0.26 -19.43
C LEU A 361 12.23 -0.68 -18.42
N VAL A 362 12.45 -1.99 -18.23
CA VAL A 362 13.52 -2.52 -17.37
C VAL A 362 14.91 -2.12 -17.86
N GLU A 363 15.18 -2.19 -19.18
CA GLU A 363 16.42 -1.72 -19.80
C GLU A 363 16.65 -0.21 -19.55
N ALA A 364 15.59 0.59 -19.57
CA ALA A 364 15.61 2.01 -19.24
C ALA A 364 15.67 2.31 -17.72
N GLY A 365 15.72 1.29 -16.86
CA GLY A 365 15.75 1.44 -15.40
C GLY A 365 14.41 1.80 -14.77
N ALA A 366 13.31 1.63 -15.50
CA ALA A 366 11.94 1.92 -15.08
C ALA A 366 11.33 0.78 -14.24
N VAL A 367 12.04 0.36 -13.20
CA VAL A 367 11.60 -0.73 -12.33
C VAL A 367 11.21 -0.18 -10.98
N VAL A 368 9.99 -0.49 -10.55
CA VAL A 368 9.58 -0.35 -9.16
C VAL A 368 9.70 -1.72 -8.51
N PRO A 369 10.74 -2.00 -7.70
CA PRO A 369 10.73 -3.19 -6.87
C PRO A 369 9.50 -3.14 -5.97
N GLN A 370 8.58 -4.07 -6.20
CA GLN A 370 7.47 -4.25 -5.29
C GLN A 370 8.06 -4.81 -4.00
N ILE A 371 8.07 -4.01 -2.94
CA ILE A 371 8.43 -4.50 -1.60
C ILE A 371 7.32 -5.47 -1.22
N TYR A 372 7.63 -6.75 -1.36
CA TYR A 372 6.67 -7.81 -1.15
C TYR A 372 6.29 -7.85 0.33
N ARG A 373 5.01 -7.57 0.64
CA ARG A 373 4.45 -7.86 1.96
C ARG A 373 4.00 -9.32 1.95
N PRO A 374 4.68 -10.24 2.66
CA PRO A 374 4.10 -11.57 2.86
C PRO A 374 2.75 -11.36 3.56
N MET A 375 1.68 -11.84 2.94
CA MET A 375 0.43 -12.05 3.66
C MET A 375 0.61 -13.29 4.51
N ASP A 376 0.36 -13.17 5.81
CA ASP A 376 0.31 -14.32 6.70
C ASP A 376 -0.70 -15.34 6.15
N ASP A 377 -0.40 -16.63 6.33
CA ASP A 377 -1.16 -17.80 5.88
C ASP A 377 -1.09 -18.18 4.39
N ILE A 378 -0.37 -17.43 3.54
CA ILE A 378 -0.28 -17.72 2.09
C ILE A 378 1.10 -18.26 1.66
N PHE A 379 2.14 -18.09 2.50
CA PHE A 379 3.49 -18.61 2.22
C PHE A 379 3.85 -19.78 3.14
N ALA A 380 3.84 -21.00 2.60
CA ALA A 380 4.67 -22.06 3.15
C ALA A 380 6.13 -21.77 2.76
N VAL A 381 6.87 -21.06 3.63
CA VAL A 381 8.33 -21.10 3.58
C VAL A 381 8.72 -22.55 3.84
N ARG A 382 9.04 -23.28 2.77
CA ARG A 382 9.62 -24.61 2.87
C ARG A 382 11.05 -24.43 3.39
N CYS A 383 11.19 -24.28 4.69
CA CYS A 383 12.47 -24.47 5.35
C CYS A 383 12.89 -25.92 5.05
N ARG A 384 13.87 -26.09 4.15
CA ARG A 384 14.65 -27.32 4.06
C ARG A 384 15.39 -27.49 5.40
N HIS A 385 14.74 -28.08 6.39
CA HIS A 385 15.47 -28.80 7.43
C HIS A 385 15.73 -30.19 6.88
N GLY A 386 17.01 -30.53 6.79
CA GLY A 386 17.48 -31.81 6.29
C GLY A 386 17.24 -32.96 7.26
N ARG A 387 17.11 -34.13 6.64
CA ARG A 387 17.01 -35.51 7.15
C ARG A 387 15.65 -35.95 7.69
#